data_AF-A0A963FXM6-F1
#
_entry.id   AF-A0A963FXM6-F1
#
_cell.length_a   1.000
_cell.length_b   1.000
_cell.length_c   1.000
_cell.angle_alpha   90.00
_cell.angle_beta   90.00
_cell.angle_gamma   90.00
#
_symmetry.space_group_name_H-M   'P 1'
#
loop_
_entity.id
_entity.type
_entity.pdbx_description
1 polymer ?
#
loop_
_entity_poly.entity_id
_entity_poly.type
_entity_poly.pdbx_seq_one_letter_code
_entity_poly.pdbx_strand_id
1 'polypeptide(L)'
;MRYTNGMPARAPPFVDDTTRQGLRALGEAVRTRRKAMRLAAQSVARAANMNRQTLNRIERGEPSVTAGAYINAMRVLGLDLKAVEVTRESPAAEVADVVRLGDYPQLNQLAWHRAGETVTEKEALALYERNWRHVDQKNLSTAERGLVARLVARYGNGVMLV
;
A
#
# COMPACT_ATOMS: atom_id res chain seq x y z
N MET A 1 -7.01 -37.66 -8.58
CA MET A 1 -6.29 -36.38 -8.71
C MET A 1 -5.83 -35.96 -7.32
N ARG A 2 -4.51 -35.96 -7.04
CA ARG A 2 -3.96 -35.68 -5.71
C ARG A 2 -3.86 -34.15 -5.54
N TYR A 3 -4.57 -33.59 -4.57
CA TYR A 3 -4.34 -32.20 -4.17
C TYR A 3 -2.97 -32.14 -3.52
N THR A 4 -1.97 -31.66 -4.26
CA THR A 4 -0.66 -31.38 -3.70
C THR A 4 -0.87 -30.37 -2.57
N ASN A 5 -0.57 -30.82 -1.36
CA ASN A 5 -0.53 -29.98 -0.17
C ASN A 5 0.69 -29.06 -0.29
N GLY A 6 0.63 -28.10 -1.21
CA GLY A 6 1.61 -27.03 -1.31
C GLY A 6 1.50 -26.20 -0.03
N MET A 7 2.54 -26.25 0.80
CA MET A 7 2.64 -25.44 2.01
C MET A 7 2.30 -23.98 1.66
N PRO A 8 1.42 -23.30 2.41
CA PRO A 8 1.12 -21.91 2.15
C PRO A 8 2.41 -21.10 2.24
N ALA A 9 2.58 -20.14 1.32
CA ALA A 9 3.60 -19.12 1.44
C ALA A 9 3.55 -18.53 2.86
N ARG A 10 4.73 -18.34 3.47
CA ARG A 10 4.83 -17.81 4.83
C ARG A 10 4.09 -16.46 4.86
N ALA A 11 3.14 -16.32 5.78
CA ALA A 11 2.45 -15.04 5.97
C ALA A 11 3.50 -13.93 6.18
N PRO A 12 3.21 -12.67 5.78
CA PRO A 12 4.05 -11.54 6.12
C PRO A 12 4.39 -11.60 7.62
N PRO A 13 5.66 -11.36 8.02
CA PRO A 13 6.08 -11.50 9.40
C PRO A 13 5.31 -10.58 10.35
N PHE A 14 4.66 -9.54 9.81
CA PHE A 14 3.79 -8.65 10.55
C PHE A 14 2.42 -8.53 9.88
N VAL A 15 1.38 -8.87 10.63
CA VAL A 15 -0.02 -8.60 10.30
C VAL A 15 -0.56 -7.76 11.44
N ASP A 16 -0.85 -6.49 11.18
CA ASP A 16 -1.38 -5.55 12.16
C ASP A 16 -2.84 -5.86 12.53
N ASP A 17 -3.36 -5.21 13.57
CA ASP A 17 -4.73 -5.46 14.03
C ASP A 17 -5.79 -5.07 13.00
N THR A 18 -5.55 -4.01 12.23
CA THR A 18 -6.43 -3.59 11.13
C THR A 18 -6.57 -4.70 10.09
N THR A 19 -5.45 -5.28 9.65
CA THR A 19 -5.46 -6.38 8.67
C THR A 19 -6.16 -7.61 9.26
N ARG A 20 -5.95 -7.95 10.53
CA ARG A 20 -6.66 -9.06 11.20
C ARG A 20 -8.16 -8.84 11.26
N GLN A 21 -8.60 -7.62 11.57
CA GLN A 21 -10.02 -7.27 11.60
C GLN A 21 -10.65 -7.38 10.22
N GLY A 22 -9.99 -6.85 9.17
CA GLY A 22 -10.45 -6.96 7.80
C GLY A 22 -10.58 -8.41 7.32
N LEU A 23 -9.60 -9.25 7.63
CA LEU A 23 -9.64 -10.69 7.29
C LEU A 23 -10.75 -11.43 8.04
N ARG A 24 -10.98 -11.13 9.32
CA ARG A 24 -12.10 -11.70 10.10
C ARG A 24 -13.44 -11.33 9.48
N ALA A 25 -13.63 -10.07 9.13
CA ALA A 25 -14.85 -9.61 8.46
C ALA A 25 -15.08 -10.33 7.11
N LEU A 26 -14.02 -10.49 6.30
CA LEU A 26 -14.07 -11.25 5.06
C LEU A 26 -14.45 -12.73 5.29
N GLY A 27 -13.80 -13.39 6.25
CA GLY A 27 -14.07 -14.78 6.61
C GLY A 27 -15.50 -14.99 7.12
N GLU A 28 -16.00 -14.06 7.92
CA GLU A 28 -17.38 -14.05 8.41
C GLU A 28 -18.39 -13.90 7.27
N ALA A 29 -18.14 -13.01 6.30
CA ALA A 29 -18.99 -12.86 5.12
C ALA A 29 -19.10 -14.16 4.32
N VAL A 30 -17.96 -14.86 4.12
CA VAL A 30 -17.93 -16.19 3.48
C VAL A 30 -18.77 -17.20 4.26
N ARG A 31 -18.58 -17.28 5.58
CA ARG A 31 -19.33 -18.21 6.45
C ARG A 31 -20.82 -17.93 6.43
N THR A 32 -21.21 -16.66 6.51
CA THR A 32 -22.60 -16.22 6.50
C THR A 32 -23.28 -16.57 5.18
N ARG A 33 -22.63 -16.28 4.04
CA ARG A 33 -23.16 -16.65 2.72
C ARG A 33 -23.34 -18.15 2.57
N ARG A 34 -22.36 -18.95 3.00
CA ARG A 34 -22.46 -20.42 2.98
C ARG A 34 -23.65 -20.91 3.80
N LYS A 35 -23.82 -20.39 5.03
CA LYS A 35 -24.93 -20.75 5.91
C LYS A 35 -26.29 -20.33 5.35
N ALA A 36 -26.39 -19.17 4.71
CA ALA A 36 -27.61 -18.71 4.05
C ALA A 36 -28.04 -19.67 2.93
N MET A 37 -27.07 -20.26 2.22
CA MET A 37 -27.31 -21.31 1.20
C MET A 37 -27.47 -22.72 1.80
N ARG A 38 -27.40 -22.87 3.13
CA ARG A 38 -27.48 -24.16 3.85
C ARG A 38 -26.46 -25.21 3.40
N LEU A 39 -25.30 -24.77 2.93
CA LEU A 39 -24.26 -25.67 2.42
C LEU A 39 -23.31 -26.15 3.53
N ALA A 40 -22.98 -27.44 3.52
CA ALA A 40 -21.95 -28.00 4.38
C ALA A 40 -20.56 -27.48 3.98
N ALA A 41 -19.70 -27.21 4.99
CA ALA A 41 -18.33 -26.76 4.76
C ALA A 41 -17.54 -27.72 3.85
N GLN A 42 -17.74 -29.04 4.02
CA GLN A 42 -17.07 -30.05 3.19
C GLN A 42 -17.44 -29.93 1.71
N SER A 43 -18.70 -29.62 1.39
CA SER A 43 -19.19 -29.50 0.01
C SER A 43 -18.59 -28.28 -0.68
N VAL A 44 -18.57 -27.14 0.00
CA VAL A 44 -17.96 -25.89 -0.52
C VAL A 44 -16.45 -26.07 -0.70
N ALA A 45 -15.78 -26.69 0.29
CA ALA A 45 -14.34 -26.94 0.20
C ALA A 45 -13.99 -27.82 -1.02
N ARG A 46 -14.75 -28.90 -1.26
CA ARG A 46 -14.57 -29.76 -2.44
C ARG A 46 -14.79 -29.00 -3.74
N ALA A 47 -15.87 -28.23 -3.85
CA ALA A 47 -16.15 -27.42 -5.04
C ALA A 47 -15.08 -26.35 -5.29
N ALA A 48 -14.46 -25.84 -4.22
CA ALA A 48 -13.37 -24.87 -4.27
C ALA A 48 -11.98 -25.53 -4.42
N ASN A 49 -11.90 -26.83 -4.71
CA ASN A 49 -10.65 -27.59 -4.87
C ASN A 49 -9.71 -27.52 -3.65
N MET A 50 -10.27 -27.55 -2.44
CA MET A 50 -9.52 -27.50 -1.18
C MET A 50 -10.06 -28.46 -0.11
N ASN A 51 -9.31 -28.61 0.98
CA ASN A 51 -9.76 -29.40 2.13
C ASN A 51 -10.65 -28.56 3.09
N ARG A 52 -11.43 -29.25 3.93
CA ARG A 52 -12.33 -28.61 4.92
C ARG A 52 -11.59 -27.73 5.92
N GLN A 53 -10.37 -28.12 6.29
CA GLN A 53 -9.56 -27.37 7.25
C GLN A 53 -9.20 -26.00 6.67
N THR A 54 -8.79 -25.92 5.39
CA THR A 54 -8.54 -24.66 4.69
C THR A 54 -9.78 -23.77 4.67
N LEU A 55 -10.97 -24.31 4.34
CA LEU A 55 -12.20 -23.52 4.40
C LEU A 55 -12.50 -23.03 5.83
N ASN A 56 -12.27 -23.85 6.85
CA ASN A 56 -12.46 -23.44 8.25
C ASN A 56 -11.46 -22.36 8.69
N ARG A 57 -10.28 -22.28 8.07
CA ARG A 57 -9.28 -21.22 8.31
C ARG A 57 -9.69 -19.92 7.59
N ILE A 58 -10.18 -20.04 6.36
CA ILE A 58 -10.82 -18.94 5.60
C ILE A 58 -11.95 -18.31 6.40
N GLU A 59 -12.88 -19.11 6.92
CA GLU A 59 -14.03 -18.62 7.70
C GLU A 59 -13.65 -17.95 9.02
N ARG A 60 -12.41 -18.12 9.50
CA ARG A 60 -11.86 -17.45 10.68
C ARG A 60 -11.02 -16.23 10.34
N GLY A 61 -10.82 -15.93 9.04
CA GLY A 61 -9.97 -14.84 8.60
C GLY A 61 -8.49 -15.09 8.86
N GLU A 62 -8.02 -16.33 8.75
CA GLU A 62 -6.61 -16.63 9.02
C GLU A 62 -5.68 -16.01 7.97
N PRO A 63 -4.66 -15.19 8.37
CA PRO A 63 -3.78 -14.48 7.43
C PRO A 63 -2.85 -15.38 6.60
N SER A 64 -2.58 -16.60 7.08
CA SER A 64 -1.69 -17.55 6.41
C SER A 64 -2.34 -18.29 5.24
N VAL A 65 -3.65 -18.09 5.02
CA VAL A 65 -4.35 -18.68 3.88
C VAL A 65 -4.16 -17.78 2.66
N THR A 66 -3.84 -18.38 1.51
CA THR A 66 -3.57 -17.65 0.28
C THR A 66 -4.82 -16.90 -0.23
N ALA A 67 -4.61 -15.72 -0.81
CA ALA A 67 -5.69 -14.95 -1.43
C ALA A 67 -6.46 -15.76 -2.50
N GLY A 68 -5.75 -16.59 -3.27
CA GLY A 68 -6.37 -17.49 -4.25
C GLY A 68 -7.34 -18.50 -3.62
N ALA A 69 -7.04 -19.02 -2.42
CA ALA A 69 -7.95 -19.91 -1.71
C ALA A 69 -9.22 -19.17 -1.23
N TYR A 70 -9.08 -17.93 -0.73
CA TYR A 70 -10.24 -17.07 -0.42
C TYR A 70 -11.12 -16.86 -1.66
N ILE A 71 -10.52 -16.45 -2.79
CA ILE A 71 -11.25 -16.17 -4.04
C ILE A 71 -11.96 -17.42 -4.57
N ASN A 72 -11.33 -18.60 -4.51
CA ASN A 72 -11.98 -19.84 -4.94
C ASN A 72 -13.20 -20.19 -4.09
N ALA A 73 -13.11 -20.04 -2.77
CA ALA A 73 -14.26 -20.27 -1.88
C ALA A 73 -15.38 -19.25 -2.13
N MET A 74 -15.02 -17.98 -2.34
CA MET A 74 -15.97 -16.91 -2.66
C MET A 74 -16.72 -17.16 -3.98
N ARG A 75 -16.01 -17.55 -5.04
CA ARG A 75 -16.62 -17.86 -6.34
C ARG A 75 -17.66 -18.98 -6.26
N VAL A 76 -17.39 -20.04 -5.51
CA VAL A 76 -18.36 -21.14 -5.28
C VAL A 76 -19.65 -20.64 -4.61
N LEU A 77 -19.54 -19.60 -3.77
CA LEU A 77 -20.67 -19.02 -3.03
C LEU A 77 -21.32 -17.83 -3.77
N GLY A 78 -20.86 -17.50 -4.98
CA GLY A 78 -21.32 -16.35 -5.75
C GLY A 78 -20.92 -15.01 -5.12
N LEU A 79 -19.79 -14.96 -4.42
CA LEU A 79 -19.18 -13.75 -3.88
C LEU A 79 -18.02 -13.31 -4.77
N ASP A 80 -17.80 -12.00 -4.84
CA ASP A 80 -16.69 -11.38 -5.55
C ASP A 80 -15.83 -10.53 -4.61
N LEU A 81 -14.54 -10.38 -4.92
CA LEU A 81 -13.60 -9.57 -4.15
C LEU A 81 -13.20 -8.35 -4.99
N LYS A 82 -13.57 -7.16 -4.52
CA LYS A 82 -13.29 -5.89 -5.21
C LYS A 82 -12.53 -4.94 -4.29
N ALA A 83 -11.55 -4.25 -4.85
CA ALA A 83 -10.95 -3.10 -4.19
C ALA A 83 -11.95 -1.94 -4.26
N VAL A 84 -12.17 -1.28 -3.13
CA VAL A 84 -13.01 -0.09 -3.03
C VAL A 84 -12.12 1.06 -2.61
N GLU A 85 -12.23 2.18 -3.32
CA GLU A 85 -11.54 3.40 -2.92
C GLU A 85 -12.12 3.91 -1.60
N VAL A 86 -11.24 4.17 -0.64
CA VAL A 86 -11.61 4.67 0.68
C VAL A 86 -10.89 5.98 0.91
N THR A 87 -11.63 7.00 1.35
CA THR A 87 -11.06 8.28 1.75
C THR A 87 -10.40 8.12 3.12
N ARG A 88 -9.13 7.71 3.12
CA ARG A 88 -8.26 7.69 4.31
C ARG A 88 -6.88 8.17 3.90
N GLU A 89 -6.15 8.76 4.84
CA GLU A 89 -4.73 9.07 4.64
C GLU A 89 -4.00 7.80 4.24
N SER A 90 -3.43 7.82 3.05
CA SER A 90 -2.73 6.69 2.47
C SER A 90 -1.24 6.91 2.67
N PRO A 91 -0.49 5.96 3.27
CA PRO A 91 0.97 6.06 3.34
C PRO A 91 1.61 6.11 1.94
N ALA A 92 0.87 5.72 0.89
CA ALA A 92 1.30 5.92 -0.49
C ALA A 92 1.47 7.42 -0.85
N ALA A 93 0.78 8.34 -0.18
CA ALA A 93 0.97 9.77 -0.38
C ALA A 93 2.35 10.22 0.10
N GLU A 94 2.85 9.65 1.20
CA GLU A 94 4.22 9.92 1.68
C GLU A 94 5.28 9.37 0.71
N VAL A 95 5.00 8.24 0.06
CA VAL A 95 5.85 7.67 -0.99
C VAL A 95 5.79 8.52 -2.28
N ALA A 96 4.65 9.12 -2.58
CA ALA A 96 4.49 10.02 -3.73
C ALA A 96 5.15 11.39 -3.52
N ASP A 97 5.25 11.85 -2.27
CA ASP A 97 5.93 13.09 -1.89
C ASP A 97 7.47 12.90 -1.81
N VAL A 98 8.06 12.04 -2.66
CA VAL A 98 9.50 11.80 -2.74
C VAL A 98 10.08 12.46 -4.00
N VAL A 99 11.12 13.25 -3.81
CA VAL A 99 11.89 13.93 -4.85
C VAL A 99 13.24 13.23 -5.04
N ARG A 100 13.56 12.86 -6.28
CA ARG A 100 14.90 12.36 -6.64
C ARG A 100 15.84 13.55 -6.82
N LEU A 101 16.94 13.57 -6.07
CA LEU A 101 17.91 14.66 -6.09
C LEU A 101 18.55 14.83 -7.47
N GLY A 102 18.86 13.71 -8.15
CA GLY A 102 19.52 13.72 -9.46
C GLY A 102 18.74 14.42 -10.59
N ASP A 103 17.42 14.58 -10.43
CA ASP A 103 16.57 15.26 -11.42
C ASP A 103 16.65 16.79 -11.29
N TYR A 104 17.21 17.30 -10.19
CA TYR A 104 17.24 18.72 -9.82
C TYR A 104 18.65 19.15 -9.41
N PRO A 105 19.45 19.71 -10.35
CA PRO A 105 20.87 19.97 -10.13
C PRO A 105 21.19 20.85 -8.91
N GLN A 106 20.41 21.93 -8.67
CA GLN A 106 20.67 22.79 -7.51
C GLN A 106 20.29 22.08 -6.22
N LEU A 107 19.13 21.41 -6.17
CA LEU A 107 18.74 20.61 -5.01
C LEU A 107 19.78 19.55 -4.64
N ASN A 108 20.35 18.87 -5.65
CA ASN A 108 21.39 17.88 -5.45
C ASN A 108 22.66 18.49 -4.81
N GLN A 109 23.05 19.69 -5.24
CA GLN A 109 24.17 20.42 -4.64
C GLN A 109 23.88 20.84 -3.19
N LEU A 110 22.65 21.24 -2.88
CA LEU A 110 22.24 21.60 -1.51
C LEU A 110 22.23 20.39 -0.56
N ALA A 111 21.99 19.19 -1.10
CA ALA A 111 21.91 17.95 -0.35
C ALA A 111 23.27 17.23 -0.17
N TRP A 112 24.40 17.88 -0.47
CA TRP A 112 25.73 17.25 -0.53
C TRP A 112 26.16 16.49 0.74
N HIS A 113 25.65 16.86 1.91
CA HIS A 113 25.95 16.20 3.19
C HIS A 113 25.17 14.88 3.42
N ARG A 114 24.16 14.58 2.60
CA ARG A 114 23.24 13.46 2.84
C ARG A 114 23.71 12.19 2.14
N ALA A 115 23.58 11.06 2.84
CA ALA A 115 23.63 9.75 2.22
C ALA A 115 22.23 9.41 1.65
N GLY A 116 22.08 9.43 0.32
CA GLY A 116 20.86 8.99 -0.37
C GLY A 116 20.54 9.78 -1.63
N GLU A 117 19.81 9.16 -2.57
CA GLU A 117 19.42 9.76 -3.86
C GLU A 117 18.07 10.50 -3.81
N THR A 118 17.34 10.40 -2.70
CA THR A 118 15.98 10.90 -2.57
C THR A 118 15.75 11.64 -1.24
N VAL A 119 14.85 12.61 -1.29
CA VAL A 119 14.35 13.39 -0.15
C VAL A 119 12.85 13.51 -0.24
N THR A 120 12.16 13.71 0.87
CA THR A 120 10.74 14.08 0.83
C THR A 120 10.57 15.51 0.29
N GLU A 121 9.39 15.84 -0.22
CA GLU A 121 9.06 17.19 -0.70
C GLU A 121 9.23 18.26 0.39
N LYS A 122 8.89 17.94 1.65
CA LYS A 122 9.11 18.84 2.79
C LYS A 122 10.59 19.06 3.08
N GLU A 123 11.40 18.00 3.04
CA GLU A 123 12.85 18.12 3.19
C GLU A 123 13.47 18.91 2.03
N ALA A 124 12.99 18.72 0.80
CA ALA A 124 13.42 19.48 -0.36
C ALA A 124 13.15 20.98 -0.18
N LEU A 125 11.94 21.36 0.29
CA LEU A 125 11.63 22.76 0.58
C LEU A 125 12.56 23.32 1.67
N ALA A 126 12.75 22.59 2.76
CA ALA A 126 13.62 23.03 3.86
C ALA A 126 15.08 23.21 3.42
N LEU A 127 15.56 22.38 2.48
CA LEU A 127 16.88 22.55 1.87
C LEU A 127 16.97 23.84 1.05
N TYR A 128 15.94 24.16 0.25
CA TYR A 128 15.89 25.41 -0.50
C TYR A 128 15.84 26.63 0.42
N GLU A 129 14.95 26.63 1.41
CA GLU A 129 14.78 27.75 2.36
C GLU A 129 16.09 28.06 3.10
N ARG A 130 16.71 27.03 3.69
CA ARG A 130 17.96 27.21 4.47
C ARG A 130 19.13 27.71 3.63
N ASN A 131 19.18 27.36 2.34
CA ASN A 131 20.35 27.60 1.50
C ASN A 131 20.06 28.51 0.30
N TRP A 132 18.94 29.23 0.31
CA TRP A 132 18.48 29.97 -0.88
C TRP A 132 19.51 30.96 -1.43
N ARG A 133 20.30 31.58 -0.55
CA ARG A 133 21.39 32.50 -0.94
C ARG A 133 22.51 31.84 -1.74
N HIS A 134 22.64 30.52 -1.64
CA HIS A 134 23.63 29.71 -2.37
C HIS A 134 23.04 29.06 -3.63
N VAL A 135 21.74 29.21 -3.88
CA VAL A 135 21.10 28.70 -5.08
C VAL A 135 21.43 29.61 -6.26
N ASP A 136 21.97 29.03 -7.33
CA ASP A 136 22.22 29.74 -8.58
C ASP A 136 20.92 29.95 -9.35
N GLN A 137 20.24 31.04 -9.04
CA GLN A 137 18.95 31.40 -9.64
C GLN A 137 19.02 31.60 -11.17
N LYS A 138 20.19 31.96 -11.71
CA LYS A 138 20.35 32.16 -13.16
C LYS A 138 20.35 30.83 -13.91
N ASN A 139 20.87 29.78 -13.29
CA ASN A 139 20.98 28.45 -13.87
C ASN A 139 19.88 27.48 -13.39
N LEU A 140 18.85 27.97 -12.71
CA LEU A 140 17.71 27.13 -12.32
C LEU A 140 16.95 26.64 -13.54
N SER A 141 16.86 25.32 -13.73
CA SER A 141 16.10 24.74 -14.83
C SER A 141 14.60 25.04 -14.71
N THR A 142 13.86 24.99 -15.82
CA THR A 142 12.40 25.19 -15.79
C THR A 142 11.69 24.13 -14.93
N ALA A 143 12.17 22.89 -14.96
CA ALA A 143 11.66 21.81 -14.11
C ALA A 143 11.91 22.11 -12.63
N GLU A 144 13.09 22.60 -12.28
CA GLU A 144 13.46 22.92 -10.90
C GLU A 144 12.72 24.14 -10.36
N ARG A 145 12.51 25.18 -11.20
CA ARG A 145 11.63 26.31 -10.85
C ARG A 145 10.20 25.84 -10.59
N GLY A 146 9.69 24.93 -11.44
CA GLY A 146 8.37 24.33 -11.28
C GLY A 146 8.26 23.53 -9.99
N LEU A 147 9.29 22.77 -9.63
CA LEU A 147 9.36 22.05 -8.35
C LEU A 147 9.29 23.04 -7.19
N VAL A 148 10.17 24.04 -7.14
CA VAL A 148 10.21 25.02 -6.04
C VAL A 148 8.87 25.73 -5.87
N ALA A 149 8.25 26.20 -6.95
CA ALA A 149 6.95 26.87 -6.90
C ALA A 149 5.86 25.95 -6.32
N ARG A 150 5.84 24.68 -6.74
CA ARG A 150 4.90 23.66 -6.23
C ARG A 150 5.14 23.37 -4.75
N LEU A 151 6.40 23.25 -4.33
CA LEU A 151 6.77 23.02 -2.93
C LEU A 151 6.35 24.18 -2.03
N VAL A 152 6.62 25.42 -2.46
CA VAL A 152 6.22 26.64 -1.73
C VAL A 152 4.69 26.75 -1.61
N ALA A 153 3.97 26.48 -2.70
CA ALA A 153 2.51 26.50 -2.68
C ALA A 153 1.92 25.43 -1.74
N ARG A 154 2.53 24.24 -1.69
CA ARG A 154 2.02 23.10 -0.91
C ARG A 154 2.43 23.12 0.57
N TYR A 155 3.63 23.59 0.88
CA TYR A 155 4.20 23.50 2.24
C TYR A 155 4.64 24.85 2.85
N GLY A 156 4.88 25.88 2.04
CA GLY A 156 5.36 27.19 2.48
C GLY A 156 4.27 28.27 2.62
N ASN A 157 2.98 27.90 2.54
CA ASN A 157 1.86 28.86 2.49
C ASN A 157 2.01 29.93 1.38
N GLY A 158 2.71 29.61 0.29
CA GLY A 158 2.91 30.51 -0.84
C GLY A 158 4.10 31.48 -0.72
N VAL A 159 4.87 31.44 0.37
CA VAL A 159 6.06 32.28 0.55
C VAL A 159 7.25 31.40 0.93
N MET A 160 8.43 31.69 0.40
CA MET A 160 9.67 31.03 0.80
C MET A 160 10.28 31.77 1.99
N LEU A 161 10.67 31.04 3.03
CA LEU A 161 11.42 31.59 4.15
C LEU A 161 12.90 31.75 3.74
N VAL A 162 13.33 32.96 3.40
CA VAL A 162 14.65 33.29 2.79
C VAL A 162 15.35 34.44 3.51
#